data_AF-A0A292ECM2-F1
#
_entry.id   AF-A0A292ECM2-F1
#
_cell.length_a   1.000
_cell.length_b   1.000
_cell.length_c   1.000
_cell.angle_alpha   90.00
_cell.angle_beta   90.00
_cell.angle_gamma   90.00
#
_symmetry.space_group_name_H-M   'P 1'
#
loop_
_entity.id
_entity.type
_entity.pdbx_description
1 polymer ?
#
loop_
_entity_poly.entity_id
_entity_poly.type
_entity_poly.pdbx_seq_one_letter_code
_entity_poly.pdbx_strand_id
1 'polypeptide(L)'
;MVAVSSESQLSLGSWSNGDFAHTAALNTGAGADVDLPPEVRFLGGVAKLLQRRLSGAADHEEPSRPAIFLLQPNPIGLSTDSQPKRVPMLDNGLTPVAGRLWFVGQVVVSGKYIELEDSDDDGLFNLISGLGLGTVPAVLFDPRTSVPSVRFYPAGLDDLDNCQHVTVDNHSVTLSEIYDVIDKVHQQCLITPEAQPKAGKLWKENQKWWASEQAEDLVQLYLRTGLTTAFPTCTVRHEQTGIPGRLDLEIEQINPHVDGGLIRHAVLELKVLRSFGSTGTKVSDSDTLAWVDSGVRQAASYRDERGALAATLCCFDMRTVSTGEACFDHVRELAATLSVDLKAWYVFATSAHYREATTSAAVSQN
;
A
#
# COMPACT_ATOMS: atom_id res chain seq x y z
N MET A 1 11.83 -13.31 -69.37
CA MET A 1 11.08 -13.78 -68.20
C MET A 1 12.04 -13.74 -67.01
N VAL A 2 11.90 -12.73 -66.15
CA VAL A 2 12.62 -12.64 -64.88
C VAL A 2 11.53 -12.72 -63.81
N ALA A 3 11.55 -13.80 -63.04
CA ALA A 3 10.57 -14.05 -61.98
C ALA A 3 11.00 -13.31 -60.71
N VAL A 4 10.05 -12.57 -60.15
CA VAL A 4 10.17 -11.79 -58.91
C VAL A 4 10.18 -12.75 -57.72
N SER A 5 11.19 -12.68 -56.86
CA SER A 5 11.23 -13.39 -55.57
C SER A 5 10.35 -12.65 -54.56
N SER A 6 9.33 -13.32 -54.03
CA SER A 6 8.49 -12.83 -52.93
C SER A 6 9.21 -13.00 -51.59
N GLU A 7 9.48 -11.89 -50.91
CA GLU A 7 9.94 -11.87 -49.53
C GLU A 7 8.89 -12.51 -48.60
N SER A 8 9.33 -13.49 -47.81
CA SER A 8 8.53 -14.07 -46.74
C SER A 8 8.38 -13.05 -45.61
N GLN A 9 7.20 -12.44 -45.49
CA GLN A 9 6.83 -11.67 -44.31
C GLN A 9 6.89 -12.58 -43.08
N LEU A 10 7.83 -12.29 -42.18
CA LEU A 10 7.82 -12.81 -40.82
C LEU A 10 6.56 -12.31 -40.14
N SER A 11 5.56 -13.19 -40.08
CA SER A 11 4.37 -13.05 -39.25
C SER A 11 4.82 -12.91 -37.80
N LEU A 12 4.76 -11.68 -37.25
CA LEU A 12 4.77 -11.47 -35.80
C LEU A 12 3.53 -12.16 -35.26
N GLY A 13 3.73 -13.30 -34.60
CA GLY A 13 2.64 -14.13 -34.07
C GLY A 13 1.67 -13.31 -33.24
N SER A 14 0.38 -13.62 -33.40
CA SER A 14 -0.72 -13.03 -32.64
C SER A 14 -0.47 -13.17 -31.14
N TRP A 15 -0.37 -12.04 -30.45
CA TRP A 15 -0.22 -11.98 -29.00
C TRP A 15 -1.42 -12.66 -28.33
N SER A 16 -1.17 -13.62 -27.43
CA SER A 16 -2.24 -14.30 -26.70
C SER A 16 -2.54 -13.56 -25.39
N ASN A 17 -3.76 -13.69 -24.86
CA ASN A 17 -4.13 -13.13 -23.55
C ASN A 17 -3.25 -13.64 -22.40
N GLY A 18 -2.63 -14.82 -22.56
CA GLY A 18 -1.66 -15.37 -21.60
C GLY A 18 -0.34 -14.60 -21.56
N ASP A 19 0.12 -14.09 -22.70
CA ASP A 19 1.35 -13.29 -22.81
C ASP A 19 1.18 -11.92 -22.12
N PHE A 20 -0.05 -11.38 -22.15
CA PHE A 20 -0.42 -10.16 -21.44
C PHE A 20 -0.48 -10.38 -19.93
N ALA A 21 -1.05 -11.49 -19.46
CA ALA A 21 -1.10 -11.80 -18.03
C ALA A 21 0.30 -11.99 -17.44
N HIS A 22 1.20 -12.70 -18.15
CA HIS A 22 2.57 -12.91 -17.72
C HIS A 22 3.39 -11.60 -17.76
N THR A 23 3.29 -10.81 -18.83
CA THR A 23 3.98 -9.50 -18.93
C THR A 23 3.43 -8.47 -17.95
N ALA A 24 2.11 -8.47 -17.71
CA ALA A 24 1.47 -7.62 -16.71
C ALA A 24 1.84 -8.07 -15.30
N ALA A 25 1.97 -9.38 -15.02
CA ALA A 25 2.50 -9.93 -13.77
C ALA A 25 3.97 -9.53 -13.56
N LEU A 26 4.83 -9.62 -14.58
CA LEU A 26 6.23 -9.21 -14.49
C LEU A 26 6.41 -7.70 -14.31
N ASN A 27 5.48 -6.88 -14.82
CA ASN A 27 5.46 -5.43 -14.64
C ASN A 27 4.45 -4.96 -13.57
N THR A 28 3.88 -5.88 -12.77
CA THR A 28 2.88 -5.50 -11.76
C THR A 28 3.53 -4.61 -10.72
N GLY A 29 2.96 -3.42 -10.52
CA GLY A 29 3.40 -2.44 -9.53
C GLY A 29 4.12 -1.23 -10.11
N ALA A 30 4.59 -1.25 -11.37
CA ALA A 30 5.17 -0.07 -12.00
C ALA A 30 4.09 1.02 -12.20
N GLY A 31 4.07 2.00 -11.30
CA GLY A 31 3.19 3.15 -11.36
C GLY A 31 1.89 3.04 -10.55
N ALA A 32 1.58 1.88 -9.95
CA ALA A 32 0.42 1.74 -9.06
C ALA A 32 0.55 2.59 -7.78
N ASP A 33 1.78 2.98 -7.46
CA ASP A 33 2.19 3.75 -6.29
C ASP A 33 2.74 5.14 -6.66
N VAL A 34 2.59 5.60 -7.92
CA VAL A 34 3.28 6.78 -8.46
C VAL A 34 3.01 8.07 -7.67
N ASP A 35 1.84 8.11 -7.07
CA ASP A 35 1.27 9.21 -6.32
C ASP A 35 1.34 9.00 -4.80
N LEU A 36 2.07 7.97 -4.33
CA LEU A 36 2.42 7.79 -2.91
C LEU A 36 3.72 8.51 -2.53
N PRO A 37 3.92 8.82 -1.23
CA PRO A 37 5.16 9.41 -0.74
C PRO A 37 6.40 8.57 -1.11
N PRO A 38 7.52 9.19 -1.50
CA PRO A 38 8.75 8.50 -1.90
C PRO A 38 9.23 7.39 -0.94
N GLU A 39 9.14 7.65 0.35
CA GLU A 39 9.58 6.77 1.43
C GLU A 39 8.70 5.51 1.56
N VAL A 40 7.39 5.63 1.32
CA VAL A 40 6.46 4.49 1.30
C VAL A 40 6.75 3.59 0.11
N ARG A 41 6.97 4.19 -1.06
CA ARG A 41 7.35 3.48 -2.28
C ARG A 41 8.67 2.74 -2.11
N PHE A 42 9.65 3.43 -1.52
CA PHE A 42 10.96 2.87 -1.20
C PHE A 42 10.86 1.64 -0.29
N LEU A 43 10.12 1.75 0.82
CA LEU A 43 9.88 0.63 1.73
C LEU A 43 9.24 -0.55 0.99
N GLY A 44 8.17 -0.31 0.21
CA GLY A 44 7.50 -1.37 -0.54
C GLY A 44 8.41 -2.03 -1.58
N GLY A 45 9.24 -1.25 -2.27
CA GLY A 45 10.23 -1.77 -3.22
C GLY A 45 11.28 -2.67 -2.56
N VAL A 46 11.84 -2.25 -1.40
CA VAL A 46 12.79 -3.08 -0.65
C VAL A 46 12.11 -4.33 -0.09
N ALA A 47 10.91 -4.22 0.48
CA ALA A 47 10.19 -5.37 1.02
C ALA A 47 9.89 -6.44 -0.04
N LYS A 48 9.43 -6.04 -1.23
CA LYS A 48 9.20 -6.96 -2.37
C LYS A 48 10.48 -7.60 -2.87
N LEU A 49 11.57 -6.84 -2.95
CA LEU A 49 12.90 -7.37 -3.27
C LEU A 49 13.32 -8.46 -2.26
N LEU A 50 13.23 -8.15 -0.97
CA LEU A 50 13.59 -9.09 0.10
C LEU A 50 12.70 -10.33 0.09
N GLN A 51 11.40 -10.18 -0.12
CA GLN A 51 10.47 -11.31 -0.23
C GLN A 51 10.82 -12.24 -1.40
N ARG A 52 11.09 -11.70 -2.60
CA ARG A 52 11.54 -12.47 -3.76
C ARG A 52 12.85 -13.21 -3.46
N ARG A 53 13.80 -12.50 -2.85
CA ARG A 53 15.10 -13.07 -2.46
C ARG A 53 14.94 -14.24 -1.49
N LEU A 54 14.20 -14.04 -0.41
CA LEU A 54 13.97 -15.06 0.62
C LEU A 54 13.21 -16.27 0.08
N SER A 55 12.31 -16.06 -0.89
CA SER A 55 11.58 -17.15 -1.54
C SER A 55 12.43 -17.96 -2.53
N GLY A 56 13.44 -17.35 -3.14
CA GLY A 56 14.36 -18.00 -4.10
C GLY A 56 15.70 -18.46 -3.53
N ALA A 57 16.00 -18.19 -2.25
CA ALA A 57 17.32 -18.43 -1.64
C ALA A 57 17.70 -19.90 -1.39
N ALA A 58 16.93 -20.87 -1.90
CA ALA A 58 17.20 -22.30 -1.68
C ALA A 58 18.57 -22.78 -2.21
N ASP A 59 19.19 -22.05 -3.14
CA ASP A 59 20.40 -22.50 -3.85
C ASP A 59 21.70 -21.74 -3.53
N HIS A 60 21.67 -20.67 -2.71
CA HIS A 60 22.86 -19.85 -2.41
C HIS A 60 22.93 -19.41 -0.94
N GLU A 61 24.00 -19.79 -0.23
CA GLU A 61 24.30 -19.27 1.11
C GLU A 61 24.43 -17.74 1.06
N GLU A 62 23.50 -17.03 1.71
CA GLU A 62 23.66 -15.60 1.97
C GLU A 62 24.73 -15.40 3.04
N PRO A 63 25.63 -14.41 2.88
CA PRO A 63 26.46 -13.96 3.98
C PRO A 63 25.58 -13.64 5.21
N SER A 64 25.97 -14.10 6.40
CA SER A 64 25.29 -13.74 7.65
C SER A 64 25.69 -12.32 8.10
N ARG A 65 25.38 -11.33 7.27
CA ARG A 65 25.72 -9.92 7.51
C ARG A 65 24.54 -9.00 7.15
N PRO A 66 24.32 -7.93 7.91
CA PRO A 66 23.28 -6.97 7.58
C PRO A 66 23.44 -6.35 6.19
N ALA A 67 22.32 -5.99 5.58
CA ALA A 67 22.27 -5.10 4.44
C ALA A 67 21.56 -3.81 4.84
N ILE A 68 22.04 -2.67 4.30
CA ILE A 68 21.37 -1.38 4.46
C ILE A 68 20.99 -0.88 3.08
N PHE A 69 19.73 -0.52 2.90
CA PHE A 69 19.24 0.17 1.71
C PHE A 69 19.00 1.63 2.07
N LEU A 70 19.49 2.54 1.24
CA LEU A 70 19.29 3.98 1.37
C LEU A 70 18.48 4.49 0.19
N LEU A 71 17.51 5.36 0.45
CA LEU A 71 16.78 6.11 -0.57
C LEU A 71 17.66 7.24 -1.17
N GLN A 72 18.77 6.84 -1.77
CA GLN A 72 19.80 7.72 -2.32
C GLN A 72 20.39 7.04 -3.57
N PRO A 73 19.79 7.17 -4.76
CA PRO A 73 20.22 6.42 -5.95
C PRO A 73 21.61 6.82 -6.48
N ASN A 74 22.10 8.00 -6.07
CA ASN A 74 23.40 8.52 -6.41
C ASN A 74 24.27 8.59 -5.15
N PRO A 75 25.25 7.70 -5.00
CA PRO A 75 26.16 7.70 -3.86
C PRO A 75 26.90 9.03 -3.75
N ILE A 76 26.97 9.59 -2.54
CA ILE A 76 27.71 10.81 -2.20
C ILE A 76 28.69 10.44 -1.08
N GLY A 77 29.81 11.16 -0.96
CA GLY A 77 30.74 11.00 0.17
C GLY A 77 31.65 9.78 0.10
N LEU A 78 31.59 9.00 -0.98
CA LEU A 78 32.48 7.84 -1.16
C LEU A 78 33.86 8.28 -1.66
N SER A 79 34.90 7.66 -1.10
CA SER A 79 36.28 7.82 -1.59
C SER A 79 36.42 7.24 -3.00
N THR A 80 37.45 7.67 -3.73
CA THR A 80 37.78 7.15 -5.07
C THR A 80 38.00 5.65 -5.10
N ASP A 81 38.38 5.07 -3.96
CA ASP A 81 38.71 3.64 -3.82
C ASP A 81 37.47 2.76 -3.60
N SER A 82 36.33 3.36 -3.21
CA SER A 82 35.06 2.67 -3.00
C SER A 82 34.10 2.89 -4.17
N GLN A 83 34.44 2.36 -5.35
CA GLN A 83 33.57 2.50 -6.52
C GLN A 83 32.31 1.64 -6.40
N PRO A 84 31.10 2.23 -6.43
CA PRO A 84 29.85 1.50 -6.33
C PRO A 84 29.64 0.57 -7.54
N LYS A 85 29.34 -0.70 -7.27
CA LYS A 85 28.95 -1.68 -8.29
C LYS A 85 27.49 -1.49 -8.67
N ARG A 86 27.16 -1.43 -9.95
CA ARG A 86 25.79 -1.24 -10.45
C ARG A 86 25.09 -2.58 -10.69
N VAL A 87 23.83 -2.68 -10.29
CA VAL A 87 22.93 -3.80 -10.54
C VAL A 87 21.67 -3.29 -11.24
N PRO A 88 21.52 -3.50 -12.57
CA PRO A 88 20.43 -2.91 -13.34
C PRO A 88 19.08 -3.61 -13.17
N MET A 89 19.07 -4.87 -12.71
CA MET A 89 17.87 -5.69 -12.50
C MET A 89 17.91 -6.22 -11.06
N LEU A 90 17.84 -5.31 -10.10
CA LEU A 90 17.95 -5.65 -8.69
C LEU A 90 16.65 -6.31 -8.21
N ASP A 91 15.52 -5.81 -8.68
CA ASP A 91 14.17 -6.20 -8.29
C ASP A 91 13.83 -7.68 -8.51
N ASN A 92 14.53 -8.39 -9.39
CA ASN A 92 14.31 -9.82 -9.59
C ASN A 92 14.71 -10.70 -8.37
N GLY A 93 15.41 -10.14 -7.37
CA GLY A 93 15.82 -10.89 -6.17
C GLY A 93 16.92 -11.94 -6.42
N LEU A 94 17.53 -11.98 -7.61
CA LEU A 94 18.59 -12.94 -7.92
C LEU A 94 19.96 -12.50 -7.37
N THR A 95 20.15 -11.20 -7.19
CA THR A 95 21.39 -10.65 -6.64
C THR A 95 21.39 -10.76 -5.11
N PRO A 96 22.43 -11.33 -4.47
CA PRO A 96 22.56 -11.37 -3.01
C PRO A 96 22.51 -9.95 -2.42
N VAL A 97 21.83 -9.78 -1.30
CA VAL A 97 21.66 -8.45 -0.69
C VAL A 97 22.48 -8.24 0.56
N ALA A 98 22.69 -9.29 1.36
CA ALA A 98 23.44 -9.26 2.62
C ALA A 98 24.89 -8.75 2.46
N GLY A 99 25.39 -8.09 3.52
CA GLY A 99 26.76 -7.57 3.59
C GLY A 99 27.04 -6.36 2.70
N ARG A 100 26.01 -5.61 2.33
CA ARG A 100 26.13 -4.50 1.37
C ARG A 100 25.37 -3.24 1.82
N LEU A 101 25.93 -2.10 1.46
CA LEU A 101 25.24 -0.81 1.50
C LEU A 101 24.70 -0.49 0.11
N TRP A 102 23.39 -0.48 -0.03
CA TRP A 102 22.64 -0.27 -1.26
C TRP A 102 22.14 1.17 -1.39
N PHE A 103 22.31 1.70 -2.58
CA PHE A 103 21.90 3.02 -3.04
C PHE A 103 20.82 2.82 -4.11
N VAL A 104 19.56 3.07 -3.76
CA VAL A 104 18.42 2.74 -4.61
C VAL A 104 17.46 3.93 -4.77
N GLY A 105 16.64 3.86 -5.81
CA GLY A 105 15.52 4.78 -6.00
C GLY A 105 14.24 4.27 -5.34
N GLN A 106 13.17 5.05 -5.46
CA GLN A 106 11.87 4.79 -4.84
C GLN A 106 11.24 3.43 -5.20
N VAL A 107 11.44 2.92 -6.43
CA VAL A 107 10.79 1.67 -6.90
C VAL A 107 11.75 0.47 -6.87
N VAL A 108 13.01 0.66 -6.45
CA VAL A 108 14.03 -0.40 -6.26
C VAL A 108 14.20 -1.37 -7.46
N VAL A 109 14.03 -0.86 -8.69
CA VAL A 109 14.26 -1.65 -9.92
C VAL A 109 15.75 -1.92 -10.16
N SER A 110 16.57 -0.91 -9.87
CA SER A 110 18.03 -0.99 -9.99
C SER A 110 18.69 -0.34 -8.79
N GLY A 111 19.94 -0.71 -8.53
CA GLY A 111 20.71 -0.16 -7.42
C GLY A 111 22.19 -0.07 -7.72
N LYS A 112 22.89 0.64 -6.86
CA LYS A 112 24.35 0.56 -6.73
C LYS A 112 24.67 0.08 -5.33
N TYR A 113 25.79 -0.61 -5.14
CA TYR A 113 26.21 -1.00 -3.80
C TYR A 113 27.71 -0.90 -3.61
N ILE A 114 28.11 -0.79 -2.34
CA ILE A 114 29.45 -1.09 -1.87
C ILE A 114 29.37 -2.29 -0.92
N GLU A 115 30.44 -3.08 -0.86
CA GLU A 115 30.53 -4.15 0.15
C GLU A 115 30.77 -3.51 1.51
N LEU A 116 30.14 -4.05 2.54
CA LEU A 116 30.40 -3.65 3.92
C LEU A 116 31.57 -4.47 4.47
N GLU A 117 32.50 -3.77 5.12
CA GLU A 117 33.54 -4.42 5.91
C GLU A 117 32.93 -5.04 7.17
N ASP A 118 33.61 -6.05 7.71
CA ASP A 118 33.18 -6.67 8.96
C ASP A 118 33.28 -5.65 10.10
N SER A 119 32.11 -5.23 10.57
CA SER A 119 31.90 -4.25 11.63
C SER A 119 30.81 -4.75 12.57
N ASP A 120 30.87 -4.30 13.82
CA ASP A 120 29.74 -4.45 14.74
C ASP A 120 28.59 -3.50 14.36
N ASP A 121 27.46 -3.62 15.05
CA ASP A 121 26.27 -2.83 14.75
C ASP A 121 26.57 -1.33 14.89
N ASP A 122 27.26 -0.90 15.95
CA ASP A 122 27.63 0.51 16.13
C ASP A 122 28.56 1.02 15.02
N GLY A 123 29.54 0.22 14.59
CA GLY A 123 30.43 0.54 13.48
C GLY A 123 29.68 0.74 12.17
N LEU A 124 28.66 -0.07 11.91
CA LEU A 124 27.83 0.04 10.72
C LEU A 124 27.04 1.35 10.70
N PHE A 125 26.43 1.75 11.82
CA PHE A 125 25.68 3.01 11.90
C PHE A 125 26.61 4.22 11.79
N ASN A 126 27.74 4.20 12.51
CA ASN A 126 28.75 5.25 12.45
C ASN A 126 29.34 5.43 11.04
N LEU A 127 29.48 4.35 10.26
CA LEU A 127 29.88 4.43 8.86
C LEU A 127 28.88 5.26 8.05
N ILE A 128 27.58 5.01 8.18
CA ILE A 128 26.55 5.73 7.42
C ILE A 128 26.50 7.21 7.82
N SER A 129 26.55 7.51 9.12
CA SER A 129 26.60 8.90 9.60
C SER A 129 27.88 9.60 9.14
N GLY A 130 29.03 8.91 9.16
CA GLY A 130 30.32 9.41 8.69
C GLY A 130 30.35 9.73 7.19
N LEU A 131 29.53 9.04 6.39
CA LEU A 131 29.32 9.35 4.96
C LEU A 131 28.35 10.53 4.74
N GLY A 132 27.78 11.11 5.80
CA GLY A 132 26.77 12.17 5.72
C GLY A 132 25.41 11.66 5.23
N LEU A 133 25.13 10.36 5.40
CA LEU A 133 23.92 9.69 4.93
C LEU A 133 22.97 9.29 6.07
N GLY A 134 23.31 9.63 7.31
CA GLY A 134 22.55 9.27 8.51
C GLY A 134 21.12 9.80 8.54
N THR A 135 20.80 10.89 7.83
CA THR A 135 19.43 11.44 7.75
C THR A 135 18.64 10.96 6.54
N VAL A 136 19.18 10.03 5.73
CA VAL A 136 18.50 9.50 4.54
C VAL A 136 17.61 8.33 4.95
N PRO A 137 16.35 8.24 4.47
CA PRO A 137 15.49 7.10 4.76
C PRO A 137 16.19 5.77 4.46
N ALA A 138 16.14 4.84 5.41
CA ALA A 138 16.92 3.61 5.34
C ALA A 138 16.08 2.37 5.70
N VAL A 139 16.36 1.25 5.02
CA VAL A 139 15.87 -0.08 5.40
C VAL A 139 17.06 -0.93 5.78
N LEU A 140 17.07 -1.47 7.00
CA LEU A 140 18.05 -2.42 7.48
C LEU A 140 17.45 -3.83 7.42
N PHE A 141 18.14 -4.73 6.72
CA PHE A 141 17.84 -6.16 6.67
C PHE A 141 18.91 -6.92 7.44
N ASP A 142 18.52 -7.66 8.46
CA ASP A 142 19.41 -8.46 9.29
C ASP A 142 19.08 -9.95 9.17
N PRO A 143 19.89 -10.72 8.40
CA PRO A 143 19.70 -12.16 8.24
C PRO A 143 20.39 -12.99 9.32
N ARG A 144 20.99 -12.38 10.36
CA ARG A 144 21.79 -13.11 11.37
C ARG A 144 20.95 -13.96 12.32
N THR A 145 19.66 -13.69 12.42
CA THR A 145 18.70 -14.43 13.26
C THR A 145 18.00 -15.53 12.48
N SER A 146 17.43 -16.52 13.19
CA SER A 146 16.68 -17.62 12.56
C SER A 146 15.47 -17.16 11.74
N VAL A 147 14.88 -16.04 12.16
CA VAL A 147 13.90 -15.29 11.38
C VAL A 147 14.57 -13.95 11.03
N PRO A 148 14.91 -13.70 9.77
CA PRO A 148 15.49 -12.43 9.37
C PRO A 148 14.63 -11.25 9.78
N SER A 149 15.24 -10.16 10.24
CA SER A 149 14.51 -8.96 10.65
C SER A 149 14.68 -7.84 9.64
N VAL A 150 13.61 -7.06 9.43
CA VAL A 150 13.65 -5.85 8.60
C VAL A 150 13.20 -4.67 9.45
N ARG A 151 13.98 -3.59 9.42
CA ARG A 151 13.68 -2.34 10.11
C ARG A 151 13.69 -1.19 9.12
N PHE A 152 12.71 -0.31 9.22
CA PHE A 152 12.62 0.90 8.41
C PHE A 152 12.81 2.13 9.29
N TYR A 153 13.69 3.02 8.84
CA TYR A 153 14.05 4.28 9.48
C TYR A 153 13.63 5.42 8.55
N PRO A 154 12.40 5.94 8.65
CA PRO A 154 11.90 6.98 7.75
C PRO A 154 12.70 8.29 7.82
N ALA A 155 13.26 8.63 8.99
CA ALA A 155 14.10 9.82 9.17
C ALA A 155 15.62 9.53 9.01
N GLY A 156 15.97 8.29 8.67
CA GLY A 156 17.34 7.81 8.58
C GLY A 156 17.89 7.24 9.89
N LEU A 157 19.11 6.71 9.80
CA LEU A 157 19.78 5.98 10.88
C LEU A 157 20.32 6.86 12.02
N ASP A 158 20.33 8.19 11.87
CA ASP A 158 20.66 9.11 12.97
C ASP A 158 19.50 9.25 13.99
N ASP A 159 18.28 8.88 13.60
CA ASP A 159 17.07 8.89 14.43
C ASP A 159 16.65 7.45 14.79
N LEU A 160 17.44 6.82 15.66
CA LEU A 160 17.31 5.39 16.00
C LEU A 160 15.96 5.02 16.62
N ASP A 161 15.36 5.95 17.37
CA ASP A 161 14.10 5.73 18.08
C ASP A 161 12.90 5.74 17.12
N ASN A 162 13.04 6.40 15.96
CA ASN A 162 12.04 6.42 14.90
C ASN A 162 12.23 5.24 13.95
N CYS A 163 12.09 4.02 14.48
CA CYS A 163 12.20 2.78 13.70
C CYS A 163 10.87 2.02 13.66
N GLN A 164 10.63 1.36 12.53
CA GLN A 164 9.47 0.52 12.30
C GLN A 164 9.92 -0.90 11.96
N HIS A 165 9.37 -1.89 12.65
CA HIS A 165 9.58 -3.29 12.30
C HIS A 165 8.71 -3.65 11.09
N VAL A 166 9.33 -4.28 10.10
CA VAL A 166 8.70 -4.62 8.84
C VAL A 166 8.66 -6.14 8.69
N THR A 167 7.47 -6.66 8.44
CA THR A 167 7.28 -8.07 8.13
C THR A 167 7.41 -8.28 6.62
N VAL A 168 8.26 -9.21 6.20
CA VAL A 168 8.51 -9.55 4.78
C VAL A 168 8.16 -11.01 4.43
N ASP A 169 7.47 -11.70 5.34
CA ASP A 169 7.02 -13.07 5.11
C ASP A 169 5.83 -13.13 4.13
N ASN A 170 5.47 -14.35 3.73
CA ASN A 170 4.39 -14.62 2.79
C ASN A 170 3.05 -14.86 3.52
N HIS A 171 2.78 -14.13 4.60
CA HIS A 171 1.50 -14.27 5.29
C HIS A 171 0.34 -13.80 4.40
N SER A 172 -0.82 -14.44 4.55
CA SER A 172 -2.05 -13.98 3.91
C SER A 172 -2.56 -12.75 4.65
N VAL A 173 -2.89 -11.69 3.92
CA VAL A 173 -3.53 -10.50 4.51
C VAL A 173 -5.01 -10.79 4.71
N THR A 174 -5.47 -10.67 5.95
CA THR A 174 -6.87 -10.90 6.34
C THR A 174 -7.67 -9.60 6.38
N LEU A 175 -9.01 -9.69 6.30
CA LEU A 175 -9.87 -8.51 6.49
C LEU A 175 -9.72 -7.87 7.87
N SER A 176 -9.45 -8.65 8.92
CA SER A 176 -9.22 -8.11 10.26
C SER A 176 -8.00 -7.20 10.29
N GLU A 177 -6.88 -7.62 9.71
CA GLU A 177 -5.67 -6.80 9.64
C GLU A 177 -5.88 -5.57 8.77
N ILE A 178 -6.64 -5.69 7.68
CA ILE A 178 -7.03 -4.55 6.85
C ILE A 178 -7.83 -3.54 7.67
N TYR A 179 -8.81 -3.99 8.46
CA TYR A 179 -9.58 -3.12 9.34
C TYR A 179 -8.74 -2.47 10.42
N ASP A 180 -7.79 -3.18 11.03
CA ASP A 180 -6.88 -2.59 12.02
C ASP A 180 -6.05 -1.44 11.43
N VAL A 181 -5.66 -1.57 10.15
CA VAL A 181 -4.96 -0.49 9.42
C VAL A 181 -5.91 0.67 9.13
N ILE A 182 -7.13 0.39 8.67
CA ILE A 182 -8.13 1.43 8.40
C ILE A 182 -8.51 2.17 9.69
N ASP A 183 -8.64 1.47 10.82
CA ASP A 183 -8.91 2.06 12.14
C ASP A 183 -7.80 3.03 12.54
N LYS A 184 -6.53 2.65 12.35
CA LYS A 184 -5.38 3.54 12.62
C LYS A 184 -5.40 4.77 11.70
N VAL A 185 -5.59 4.58 10.40
CA VAL A 185 -5.68 5.69 9.44
C VAL A 185 -6.85 6.60 9.78
N HIS A 186 -7.99 6.04 10.15
CA HIS A 186 -9.16 6.79 10.56
C HIS A 186 -8.84 7.65 11.78
N GLN A 187 -8.34 7.05 12.86
CA GLN A 187 -8.03 7.76 14.11
C GLN A 187 -6.95 8.83 13.95
N GLN A 188 -5.94 8.58 13.11
CA GLN A 188 -4.79 9.47 12.97
C GLN A 188 -5.00 10.55 11.90
N CYS A 189 -5.79 10.27 10.86
CA CYS A 189 -5.83 11.11 9.67
C CYS A 189 -7.24 11.53 9.25
N LEU A 190 -8.32 10.80 9.60
CA LEU A 190 -9.64 11.07 9.03
C LEU A 190 -10.68 11.54 10.05
N ILE A 191 -10.55 11.15 11.31
CA ILE A 191 -11.60 11.25 12.34
C ILE A 191 -12.08 12.68 12.57
N THR A 192 -11.21 13.68 12.45
CA THR A 192 -11.54 15.11 12.56
C THR A 192 -10.76 15.93 11.53
N PRO A 193 -11.21 17.16 11.17
CA PRO A 193 -10.46 18.03 10.28
C PRO A 193 -9.08 18.41 10.83
N GLU A 194 -8.92 18.48 12.15
CA GLU A 194 -7.65 18.81 12.80
C GLU A 194 -6.63 17.66 12.74
N ALA A 195 -7.09 16.40 12.65
CA ALA A 195 -6.23 15.24 12.43
C ALA A 195 -5.69 15.18 10.98
N GLN A 196 -6.36 15.84 10.03
CA GLN A 196 -5.95 15.86 8.63
C GLN A 196 -4.74 16.78 8.40
N PRO A 197 -3.76 16.39 7.56
CA PRO A 197 -2.79 17.29 6.96
C PRO A 197 -3.40 18.59 6.41
N LYS A 198 -2.58 19.64 6.25
CA LYS A 198 -3.05 20.94 5.72
C LYS A 198 -3.53 20.84 4.26
N ALA A 199 -2.99 19.92 3.48
CA ALA A 199 -3.40 19.66 2.11
C ALA A 199 -4.47 18.54 2.09
N GLY A 200 -5.58 18.77 1.37
CA GLY A 200 -6.65 17.78 1.20
C GLY A 200 -7.52 17.60 2.45
N LYS A 201 -8.59 18.42 2.56
CA LYS A 201 -9.57 18.33 3.65
C LYS A 201 -10.82 17.59 3.19
N LEU A 202 -11.33 16.67 4.01
CA LEU A 202 -12.60 15.99 3.75
C LEU A 202 -13.78 16.95 3.84
N TRP A 203 -13.66 18.05 4.59
CA TRP A 203 -14.71 19.04 4.76
C TRP A 203 -14.40 20.30 3.96
N LYS A 204 -15.36 20.75 3.15
CA LYS A 204 -15.29 22.06 2.49
C LYS A 204 -15.68 23.19 3.43
N GLU A 205 -16.74 22.98 4.23
CA GLU A 205 -17.16 23.87 5.30
C GLU A 205 -17.66 23.05 6.47
N ASN A 206 -16.78 22.82 7.44
CA ASN A 206 -16.99 21.85 8.49
C ASN A 206 -18.01 22.33 9.53
N GLN A 207 -18.10 23.64 9.79
CA GLN A 207 -19.14 24.20 10.67
C GLN A 207 -20.56 23.99 10.13
N LYS A 208 -20.70 23.76 8.82
CA LYS A 208 -21.98 23.51 8.16
C LYS A 208 -22.18 22.05 7.73
N TRP A 209 -21.24 21.15 8.08
CA TRP A 209 -21.25 19.75 7.64
C TRP A 209 -21.22 19.57 6.11
N TRP A 210 -20.58 20.48 5.38
CA TRP A 210 -20.46 20.37 3.93
C TRP A 210 -19.22 19.56 3.59
N ALA A 211 -19.43 18.33 3.14
CA ALA A 211 -18.36 17.46 2.66
C ALA A 211 -17.70 18.04 1.40
N SER A 212 -16.41 17.79 1.23
CA SER A 212 -15.69 18.05 -0.01
C SER A 212 -16.28 17.20 -1.15
N GLU A 213 -16.21 17.72 -2.38
CA GLU A 213 -16.55 16.92 -3.55
C GLU A 213 -15.52 15.81 -3.82
N GLN A 214 -14.29 15.99 -3.32
CA GLN A 214 -13.18 15.04 -3.40
C GLN A 214 -13.07 14.14 -2.14
N ALA A 215 -14.12 14.07 -1.31
CA ALA A 215 -14.03 13.35 -0.04
C ALA A 215 -13.71 11.86 -0.22
N GLU A 216 -14.28 11.22 -1.25
CA GLU A 216 -14.04 9.81 -1.56
C GLU A 216 -12.59 9.59 -2.04
N ASP A 217 -12.13 10.37 -3.03
CA ASP A 217 -10.75 10.35 -3.53
C ASP A 217 -9.72 10.56 -2.40
N LEU A 218 -10.01 11.47 -1.47
CA LEU A 218 -9.13 11.73 -0.32
C LEU A 218 -9.11 10.55 0.65
N VAL A 219 -10.26 9.97 0.99
CA VAL A 219 -10.31 8.75 1.81
C VAL A 219 -9.48 7.65 1.15
N GLN A 220 -9.71 7.40 -0.15
CA GLN A 220 -8.99 6.40 -0.92
C GLN A 220 -7.47 6.62 -0.88
N LEU A 221 -7.00 7.87 -1.03
CA LEU A 221 -5.58 8.23 -0.92
C LEU A 221 -4.99 7.90 0.45
N TYR A 222 -5.67 8.27 1.55
CA TYR A 222 -5.21 7.98 2.91
C TYR A 222 -5.18 6.48 3.18
N LEU A 223 -6.23 5.75 2.78
CA LEU A 223 -6.28 4.29 2.93
C LEU A 223 -5.19 3.62 2.12
N ARG A 224 -4.97 4.01 0.86
CA ARG A 224 -3.91 3.44 0.02
C ARG A 224 -2.53 3.65 0.63
N THR A 225 -2.28 4.84 1.18
CA THR A 225 -1.03 5.16 1.87
C THR A 225 -0.84 4.27 3.11
N GLY A 226 -1.85 4.18 3.97
CA GLY A 226 -1.81 3.35 5.19
C GLY A 226 -1.64 1.86 4.89
N LEU A 227 -2.43 1.33 3.96
CA LEU A 227 -2.39 -0.08 3.55
C LEU A 227 -1.07 -0.44 2.88
N THR A 228 -0.51 0.41 2.01
CA THR A 228 0.81 0.17 1.40
C THR A 228 1.93 0.19 2.43
N THR A 229 1.82 1.05 3.45
CA THR A 229 2.81 1.12 4.54
C THR A 229 2.71 -0.11 5.44
N ALA A 230 1.50 -0.56 5.76
CA ALA A 230 1.27 -1.70 6.64
C ALA A 230 1.56 -3.06 5.97
N PHE A 231 1.32 -3.15 4.65
CA PHE A 231 1.52 -4.36 3.85
C PHE A 231 2.53 -4.10 2.73
N PRO A 232 3.82 -3.87 3.06
CA PRO A 232 4.81 -3.41 2.09
C PRO A 232 5.18 -4.47 1.04
N THR A 233 4.87 -5.74 1.29
CA THR A 233 5.00 -6.82 0.30
C THR A 233 3.82 -6.86 -0.69
N CYS A 234 2.69 -6.23 -0.37
CA CYS A 234 1.53 -6.14 -1.24
C CYS A 234 1.62 -4.93 -2.19
N THR A 235 0.79 -4.98 -3.22
CA THR A 235 0.47 -3.86 -4.10
C THR A 235 -0.98 -3.47 -3.84
N VAL A 236 -1.20 -2.23 -3.42
CA VAL A 236 -2.54 -1.67 -3.26
C VAL A 236 -2.89 -0.89 -4.52
N ARG A 237 -3.70 -1.49 -5.39
CA ARG A 237 -4.18 -0.84 -6.61
C ARG A 237 -5.41 -0.01 -6.28
N HIS A 238 -5.67 0.99 -7.11
CA HIS A 238 -6.83 1.87 -6.98
C HIS A 238 -7.47 2.11 -8.35
N GLU A 239 -8.76 2.42 -8.38
CA GLU A 239 -9.48 2.84 -9.59
C GLU A 239 -9.37 1.84 -10.76
N GLN A 240 -9.37 0.54 -10.47
CA GLN A 240 -9.22 -0.48 -11.51
C GLN A 240 -10.53 -0.64 -12.29
N THR A 241 -10.51 -0.34 -13.59
CA THR A 241 -11.66 -0.52 -14.48
C THR A 241 -11.82 -1.99 -14.89
N GLY A 242 -13.02 -2.52 -14.72
CA GLY A 242 -13.47 -3.83 -15.15
C GLY A 242 -14.83 -3.78 -15.82
N ILE A 243 -15.39 -4.95 -16.16
CA ILE A 243 -16.72 -5.06 -16.78
C ILE A 243 -17.84 -4.48 -15.87
N PRO A 244 -17.86 -4.74 -14.55
CA PRO A 244 -18.87 -4.25 -13.63
C PRO A 244 -18.69 -2.78 -13.23
N GLY A 245 -17.65 -2.11 -13.73
CA GLY A 245 -17.36 -0.71 -13.40
C GLY A 245 -15.95 -0.53 -12.86
N ARG A 246 -15.77 0.42 -11.96
CA ARG A 246 -14.47 0.82 -11.44
C ARG A 246 -14.40 0.49 -9.96
N LEU A 247 -13.44 -0.33 -9.59
CA LEU A 247 -13.16 -0.72 -8.21
C LEU A 247 -12.34 0.36 -7.51
N ASP A 248 -12.70 0.69 -6.27
CA ASP A 248 -11.98 1.69 -5.48
C ASP A 248 -10.59 1.20 -5.05
N LEU A 249 -10.47 0.08 -4.31
CA LEU A 249 -9.18 -0.47 -3.89
C LEU A 249 -9.09 -2.00 -4.02
N GLU A 250 -7.91 -2.48 -4.41
CA GLU A 250 -7.55 -3.91 -4.47
C GLU A 250 -6.21 -4.14 -3.78
N ILE A 251 -6.13 -5.16 -2.93
CA ILE A 251 -4.87 -5.57 -2.27
C ILE A 251 -4.43 -6.89 -2.90
N GLU A 252 -3.32 -6.86 -3.64
CA GLU A 252 -2.75 -8.04 -4.28
C GLU A 252 -1.28 -8.25 -3.90
N GLN A 253 -0.79 -9.46 -4.05
CA GLN A 253 0.59 -9.83 -3.80
C GLN A 253 1.04 -10.85 -4.84
N ILE A 254 2.32 -10.83 -5.19
CA ILE A 254 2.92 -11.89 -6.01
C ILE A 254 2.89 -13.19 -5.22
N ASN A 255 2.41 -14.26 -5.84
CA ASN A 255 2.48 -15.59 -5.26
C ASN A 255 3.90 -16.15 -5.48
N PRO A 256 4.71 -16.33 -4.43
CA PRO A 256 6.07 -16.82 -4.60
C PRO A 256 6.13 -18.32 -4.92
N HIS A 257 5.01 -19.05 -4.75
CA HIS A 257 4.93 -20.49 -5.01
C HIS A 257 4.40 -20.83 -6.41
N VAL A 258 3.92 -19.84 -7.15
CA VAL A 258 3.37 -20.01 -8.50
C VAL A 258 3.98 -18.95 -9.39
N ASP A 259 4.77 -19.38 -10.39
CA ASP A 259 5.40 -18.44 -11.31
C ASP A 259 4.35 -17.58 -12.04
N GLY A 260 4.52 -16.26 -11.99
CA GLY A 260 3.55 -15.27 -12.47
C GLY A 260 2.19 -15.28 -11.73
N GLY A 261 2.05 -16.04 -10.65
CA GLY A 261 0.83 -16.11 -9.85
C GLY A 261 0.61 -14.86 -9.01
N LEU A 262 -0.65 -14.50 -8.80
CA LEU A 262 -1.07 -13.40 -7.94
C LEU A 262 -2.06 -13.93 -6.90
N ILE A 263 -1.91 -13.47 -5.66
CA ILE A 263 -2.91 -13.62 -4.60
C ILE A 263 -3.60 -12.27 -4.47
N ARG A 264 -4.91 -12.24 -4.70
CA ARG A 264 -5.74 -11.05 -4.49
C ARG A 264 -6.44 -11.19 -3.15
N HIS A 265 -5.87 -10.59 -2.12
CA HIS A 265 -6.32 -10.75 -0.74
C HIS A 265 -7.72 -10.18 -0.54
N ALA A 266 -7.96 -8.95 -0.99
CA ALA A 266 -9.25 -8.31 -0.81
C ALA A 266 -9.55 -7.23 -1.87
N VAL A 267 -10.83 -7.03 -2.14
CA VAL A 267 -11.36 -5.83 -2.78
C VAL A 267 -12.14 -5.01 -1.75
N LEU A 268 -11.94 -3.69 -1.77
CA LEU A 268 -12.58 -2.75 -0.87
C LEU A 268 -13.38 -1.77 -1.72
N GLU A 269 -14.71 -1.78 -1.56
CA GLU A 269 -15.59 -0.73 -2.07
C GLU A 269 -15.76 0.33 -0.98
N LEU A 270 -15.60 1.61 -1.35
CA LEU A 270 -15.65 2.75 -0.44
C LEU A 270 -16.91 3.57 -0.71
N LYS A 271 -17.53 4.09 0.35
CA LYS A 271 -18.61 5.07 0.24
C LYS A 271 -18.48 6.15 1.30
N VAL A 272 -18.56 7.41 0.88
CA VAL A 272 -18.71 8.53 1.81
C VAL A 272 -20.19 8.85 2.01
N LEU A 273 -20.72 8.56 3.20
CA LEU A 273 -22.09 8.91 3.57
C LEU A 273 -22.13 10.34 4.07
N ARG A 274 -23.08 11.16 3.62
CA ARG A 274 -23.10 12.61 3.93
C ARG A 274 -24.51 13.13 4.11
N SER A 275 -24.69 14.09 5.01
CA SER A 275 -25.97 14.80 5.15
C SER A 275 -26.09 15.93 4.13
N PHE A 276 -24.96 16.53 3.74
CA PHE A 276 -24.90 17.63 2.79
C PHE A 276 -23.75 17.44 1.80
N GLY A 277 -23.98 17.77 0.54
CA GLY A 277 -22.94 17.86 -0.49
C GLY A 277 -22.06 19.10 -0.34
N SER A 278 -21.12 19.29 -1.28
CA SER A 278 -20.16 20.40 -1.29
C SER A 278 -20.78 21.79 -1.51
N THR A 279 -22.05 21.85 -1.92
CA THR A 279 -22.81 23.09 -2.09
C THR A 279 -23.81 23.34 -0.96
N GLY A 280 -23.85 22.44 0.05
CA GLY A 280 -24.86 22.46 1.10
C GLY A 280 -26.21 21.85 0.71
N THR A 281 -26.33 21.28 -0.49
CA THR A 281 -27.52 20.53 -0.88
C THR A 281 -27.67 19.30 0.03
N LYS A 282 -28.85 19.14 0.64
CA LYS A 282 -29.15 17.99 1.49
C LYS A 282 -29.21 16.71 0.66
N VAL A 283 -28.57 15.65 1.14
CA VAL A 283 -28.67 14.31 0.58
C VAL A 283 -29.82 13.58 1.26
N SER A 284 -30.63 12.84 0.49
CA SER A 284 -31.77 12.13 1.05
C SER A 284 -31.34 10.79 1.68
N ASP A 285 -32.11 10.33 2.66
CA ASP A 285 -31.88 9.01 3.26
C ASP A 285 -32.07 7.90 2.22
N SER A 286 -33.03 8.07 1.30
CA SER A 286 -33.25 7.12 0.20
C SER A 286 -32.03 6.97 -0.70
N ASP A 287 -31.36 8.08 -1.03
CA ASP A 287 -30.13 8.04 -1.83
C ASP A 287 -29.02 7.31 -1.06
N THR A 288 -28.90 7.58 0.24
CA THR A 288 -27.92 6.92 1.11
C THR A 288 -28.15 5.41 1.17
N LEU A 289 -29.40 4.96 1.35
CA LEU A 289 -29.75 3.54 1.37
C LEU A 289 -29.44 2.86 0.02
N ALA A 290 -29.74 3.53 -1.09
CA ALA A 290 -29.47 3.03 -2.43
C ALA A 290 -27.96 2.93 -2.72
N TRP A 291 -27.16 3.91 -2.27
CA TRP A 291 -25.70 3.86 -2.40
C TRP A 291 -25.09 2.71 -1.61
N VAL A 292 -25.60 2.44 -0.40
CA VAL A 292 -25.13 1.31 0.42
C VAL A 292 -25.50 -0.03 -0.23
N ASP A 293 -26.74 -0.21 -0.72
CA ASP A 293 -27.14 -1.43 -1.47
C ASP A 293 -26.27 -1.65 -2.71
N SER A 294 -26.07 -0.59 -3.51
CA SER A 294 -25.19 -0.63 -4.68
C SER A 294 -23.76 -1.04 -4.30
N GLY A 295 -23.20 -0.45 -3.25
CA GLY A 295 -21.85 -0.73 -2.78
C GLY A 295 -21.64 -2.20 -2.42
N VAL A 296 -22.63 -2.84 -1.76
CA VAL A 296 -22.56 -4.28 -1.44
C VAL A 296 -22.50 -5.13 -2.73
N ARG A 297 -23.34 -4.81 -3.72
CA ARG A 297 -23.37 -5.53 -5.00
C ARG A 297 -22.09 -5.33 -5.80
N GLN A 298 -21.55 -4.11 -5.80
CA GLN A 298 -20.30 -3.77 -6.45
C GLN A 298 -19.13 -4.54 -5.83
N ALA A 299 -18.98 -4.51 -4.50
CA ALA A 299 -17.92 -5.24 -3.79
C ALA A 299 -17.94 -6.75 -4.13
N ALA A 300 -19.11 -7.38 -4.12
CA ALA A 300 -19.26 -8.79 -4.50
C ALA A 300 -18.87 -9.03 -5.96
N SER A 301 -19.39 -8.20 -6.88
CA SER A 301 -19.13 -8.33 -8.32
C SER A 301 -17.64 -8.17 -8.64
N TYR A 302 -16.97 -7.19 -8.02
CA TYR A 302 -15.53 -6.99 -8.19
C TYR A 302 -14.73 -8.16 -7.64
N ARG A 303 -15.08 -8.70 -6.46
CA ARG A 303 -14.40 -9.88 -5.92
C ARG A 303 -14.49 -11.06 -6.88
N ASP A 304 -15.70 -11.33 -7.39
CA ASP A 304 -15.95 -12.49 -8.26
C ASP A 304 -15.25 -12.34 -9.61
N GLU A 305 -15.27 -11.14 -10.22
CA GLU A 305 -14.55 -10.86 -11.47
C GLU A 305 -13.02 -10.99 -11.30
N ARG A 306 -12.50 -10.47 -10.18
CA ARG A 306 -11.06 -10.42 -9.92
C ARG A 306 -10.52 -11.74 -9.36
N GLY A 307 -11.38 -12.59 -8.82
CA GLY A 307 -10.98 -13.78 -8.06
C GLY A 307 -10.28 -13.42 -6.75
N ALA A 308 -10.75 -12.38 -6.06
CA ALA A 308 -10.22 -11.99 -4.75
C ALA A 308 -10.76 -12.88 -3.63
N LEU A 309 -9.97 -13.06 -2.57
CA LEU A 309 -10.33 -13.94 -1.45
C LEU A 309 -11.43 -13.33 -0.57
N ALA A 310 -11.50 -12.00 -0.50
CA ALA A 310 -12.45 -11.29 0.34
C ALA A 310 -13.01 -10.03 -0.32
N ALA A 311 -14.17 -9.59 0.14
CA ALA A 311 -14.84 -8.35 -0.27
C ALA A 311 -15.36 -7.60 0.94
N THR A 312 -15.24 -6.27 0.95
CA THR A 312 -15.83 -5.44 1.99
C THR A 312 -16.40 -4.15 1.42
N LEU A 313 -17.50 -3.67 2.01
CA LEU A 313 -17.99 -2.30 1.86
C LEU A 313 -17.56 -1.49 3.08
N CYS A 314 -16.81 -0.42 2.83
CA CYS A 314 -16.28 0.49 3.83
C CYS A 314 -16.97 1.85 3.73
N CYS A 315 -17.79 2.20 4.72
CA CYS A 315 -18.49 3.48 4.78
C CYS A 315 -17.78 4.49 5.69
N PHE A 316 -17.43 5.65 5.14
CA PHE A 316 -16.94 6.80 5.91
C PHE A 316 -18.10 7.76 6.12
N ASP A 317 -18.66 7.73 7.33
CA ASP A 317 -19.88 8.43 7.68
C ASP A 317 -19.58 9.87 8.09
N MET A 318 -19.94 10.82 7.23
CA MET A 318 -19.83 12.26 7.42
C MET A 318 -21.20 12.91 7.67
N ARG A 319 -22.21 12.14 8.09
CA ARG A 319 -23.53 12.68 8.41
C ARG A 319 -23.53 13.43 9.74
N THR A 320 -24.47 14.35 9.91
CA THR A 320 -24.66 15.10 11.17
C THR A 320 -24.98 14.20 12.36
N VAL A 321 -25.57 13.03 12.10
CA VAL A 321 -25.87 12.00 13.09
C VAL A 321 -25.42 10.66 12.50
N SER A 322 -24.48 9.99 13.17
CA SER A 322 -24.10 8.64 12.79
C SER A 322 -25.05 7.62 13.40
N THR A 323 -25.38 6.60 12.61
CA THR A 323 -26.08 5.39 13.06
C THR A 323 -25.10 4.25 13.33
N GLY A 324 -23.79 4.48 13.21
CA GLY A 324 -22.78 3.42 13.24
C GLY A 324 -23.13 2.31 12.25
N GLU A 325 -22.93 1.05 12.68
CA GLU A 325 -23.23 -0.13 11.85
C GLU A 325 -24.72 -0.30 11.52
N ALA A 326 -25.65 0.40 12.20
CA ALA A 326 -27.07 0.33 11.86
C ALA A 326 -27.40 0.97 10.50
N CYS A 327 -26.45 1.70 9.88
CA CYS A 327 -26.62 2.16 8.49
C CYS A 327 -26.73 1.00 7.49
N PHE A 328 -26.37 -0.22 7.89
CA PHE A 328 -26.39 -1.41 7.05
C PHE A 328 -27.61 -2.30 7.26
N ASP A 329 -28.51 -1.99 8.19
CA ASP A 329 -29.58 -2.91 8.60
C ASP A 329 -30.45 -3.38 7.42
N HIS A 330 -30.68 -2.53 6.43
CA HIS A 330 -31.46 -2.86 5.22
C HIS A 330 -30.72 -3.76 4.22
N VAL A 331 -29.40 -3.92 4.33
CA VAL A 331 -28.56 -4.73 3.42
C VAL A 331 -27.89 -5.91 4.10
N ARG A 332 -28.04 -6.12 5.42
CA ARG A 332 -27.33 -7.21 6.13
C ARG A 332 -27.57 -8.58 5.53
N GLU A 333 -28.82 -8.91 5.18
CA GLU A 333 -29.15 -10.21 4.57
C GLU A 333 -28.51 -10.36 3.18
N LEU A 334 -28.52 -9.29 2.38
CA LEU A 334 -27.87 -9.27 1.08
C LEU A 334 -26.35 -9.43 1.20
N ALA A 335 -25.72 -8.70 2.11
CA ALA A 335 -24.28 -8.75 2.34
C ALA A 335 -23.84 -10.13 2.83
N ALA A 336 -24.58 -10.74 3.76
CA ALA A 336 -24.33 -12.12 4.21
C ALA A 336 -24.47 -13.12 3.05
N THR A 337 -25.52 -12.99 2.23
CA THR A 337 -25.74 -13.85 1.05
C THR A 337 -24.59 -13.73 0.04
N LEU A 338 -24.07 -12.52 -0.16
CA LEU A 338 -22.98 -12.24 -1.08
C LEU A 338 -21.60 -12.40 -0.47
N SER A 339 -21.49 -12.75 0.82
CA SER A 339 -20.24 -12.82 1.59
C SER A 339 -19.40 -11.54 1.49
N VAL A 340 -20.05 -10.40 1.73
CA VAL A 340 -19.42 -9.07 1.78
C VAL A 340 -19.43 -8.58 3.21
N ASP A 341 -18.26 -8.28 3.76
CA ASP A 341 -18.14 -7.67 5.08
C ASP A 341 -18.51 -6.18 5.03
N LEU A 342 -19.03 -5.67 6.15
CA LEU A 342 -19.58 -4.32 6.25
C LEU A 342 -18.93 -3.60 7.40
N LYS A 343 -18.35 -2.42 7.14
CA LYS A 343 -17.75 -1.61 8.21
C LYS A 343 -17.97 -0.13 8.00
N ALA A 344 -18.19 0.59 9.10
CA ALA A 344 -18.44 2.03 9.09
C ALA A 344 -17.52 2.76 10.06
N TRP A 345 -17.01 3.92 9.63
CA TRP A 345 -16.18 4.84 10.41
C TRP A 345 -16.81 6.21 10.45
N TYR A 346 -17.05 6.74 11.66
CA TYR A 346 -17.63 8.07 11.80
C TYR A 346 -16.55 9.15 11.70
N VAL A 347 -16.75 10.10 10.79
CA VAL A 347 -15.88 11.25 10.57
C VAL A 347 -16.59 12.49 11.12
N PHE A 348 -16.01 13.07 12.15
CA PHE A 348 -16.59 14.23 12.82
C PHE A 348 -16.28 15.51 12.06
N ALA A 349 -17.25 16.42 11.98
CA ALA A 349 -17.03 17.72 11.36
C ALA A 349 -16.13 18.65 12.19
N THR A 350 -16.00 18.44 13.49
CA THR A 350 -15.12 19.23 14.35
C THR A 350 -14.54 18.38 15.46
N SER A 351 -13.38 18.77 16.00
CA SER A 351 -12.86 18.17 17.24
C SER A 351 -13.79 18.37 18.44
N ALA A 352 -14.68 19.37 18.45
CA ALA A 352 -15.67 19.53 19.51
C ALA A 352 -16.72 18.40 19.47
N HIS A 353 -17.28 18.11 18.30
CA HIS A 353 -18.23 17.00 18.13
C HIS A 353 -17.60 15.66 18.52
N TYR A 354 -16.34 15.44 18.18
CA TYR A 354 -15.60 14.24 18.61
C TYR A 354 -15.59 14.11 20.14
N ARG A 355 -15.13 15.15 20.85
CA ARG A 355 -15.05 15.15 22.32
C ARG A 355 -16.41 14.92 22.99
N GLU A 356 -17.47 15.53 22.47
CA GLU A 356 -18.84 15.35 22.99
C GLU A 356 -19.30 13.89 22.86
N ALA A 357 -19.03 13.26 21.72
CA ALA A 357 -19.37 11.86 21.49
C ALA A 357 -18.57 10.90 22.38
N THR A 358 -17.25 11.11 22.54
CA THR A 358 -16.43 10.25 23.42
C THR A 358 -16.83 10.37 24.88
N THR A 359 -17.16 11.59 25.33
CA THR A 359 -17.63 11.84 26.71
C THR A 359 -18.97 11.14 26.96
N SER A 360 -19.90 11.23 26.01
CA SER A 360 -21.23 10.61 26.11
C SER A 360 -21.15 9.07 26.14
N ALA A 361 -20.24 8.49 25.36
CA ALA A 361 -19.99 7.05 25.37
C ALA A 361 -19.42 6.56 26.70
N ALA A 362 -18.47 7.29 27.29
CA ALA A 362 -17.88 6.95 28.59
C ALA A 362 -18.89 7.01 29.75
N VAL A 363 -19.84 7.95 29.69
CA VAL A 363 -20.90 8.08 30.71
C VAL A 363 -21.96 6.98 30.57
N SER A 364 -22.21 6.47 29.36
CA SER A 364 -23.21 5.41 29.12
C SER A 364 -22.73 4.00 29.48
N GLN A 365 -21.43 3.84 29.78
CA GLN A 365 -20.81 2.58 30.20
C GLN A 365 -20.54 2.50 31.71
N ASN A 366 -20.83 3.57 32.46
CA ASN A 366 -20.88 3.60 33.92
C ASN A 366 -22.34 3.56 34.40
#